data_AF-A0A8T7GEN4-F1
#
_entry.id   AF-A0A8T7GEN4-F1
#
_cell.length_a   1.000
_cell.length_b   1.000
_cell.length_c   1.000
_cell.angle_alpha   90.00
_cell.angle_beta   90.00
_cell.angle_gamma   90.00
#
_symmetry.space_group_name_H-M   'P 1'
#
loop_
_entity.id
_entity.type
_entity.pdbx_description
1 polymer ?
#
loop_
_entity_poly.entity_id
_entity_poly.type
_entity_poly.pdbx_seq_one_letter_code
_entity_poly.pdbx_strand_id
1 'polypeptide(L)' 'MFSVKKLGKNGVWSTVALIDKNGSFRGEAKFETRKEAEAYLKDYKSRIKKEYEIKVVEDEPAKKKD' A
#
# COMPACT_ATOMS: atom_id res chain seq x y z
N MET A 1 4.74 -8.50 -7.30
CA MET A 1 4.12 -8.32 -5.96
C MET A 1 3.23 -7.08 -6.03
N PHE A 2 2.24 -6.93 -5.16
CA PHE A 2 1.35 -5.77 -5.15
C PHE A 2 1.61 -4.93 -3.91
N SER A 3 1.85 -3.64 -4.09
CA SER A 3 2.09 -2.69 -3.01
C SER A 3 0.97 -1.67 -2.95
N VAL A 4 0.48 -1.35 -1.76
CA VAL A 4 -0.45 -0.22 -1.60
C VAL A 4 0.38 1.06 -1.43
N LYS A 5 0.22 2.02 -2.36
CA LYS A 5 0.95 3.29 -2.34
C LYS A 5 -0.01 4.45 -2.16
N LYS A 6 0.41 5.47 -1.40
CA LYS A 6 -0.30 6.75 -1.24
C LYS A 6 0.44 7.86 -1.96
N LEU A 7 -0.29 8.77 -2.59
CA LEU A 7 0.25 9.99 -3.14
C LEU A 7 0.44 11.02 -2.03
N GLY A 8 1.68 11.42 -1.80
CA GLY A 8 2.02 12.52 -0.90
C GLY A 8 1.68 13.88 -1.52
N LYS A 9 1.64 14.92 -0.68
CA LYS A 9 1.43 16.32 -1.13
C LYS A 9 2.46 16.80 -2.17
N ASN A 10 3.62 16.17 -2.20
CA ASN A 10 4.71 16.50 -3.12
C ASN A 10 4.62 15.74 -4.46
N GLY A 11 3.50 15.04 -4.72
CA GLY A 11 3.31 14.25 -5.95
C GLY A 11 4.07 12.92 -5.98
N VAL A 12 4.70 12.52 -4.86
CA VAL A 12 5.48 11.28 -4.76
C VAL A 12 4.60 10.16 -4.22
N TRP A 13 4.59 9.02 -4.90
CA TRP A 13 3.97 7.78 -4.43
C TRP A 13 4.85 7.10 -3.39
N SER A 14 4.34 6.93 -2.17
CA SER A 14 5.03 6.22 -1.10
C SER A 14 4.24 5.00 -0.65
N THR A 15 4.92 3.87 -0.44
CA THR A 15 4.29 2.66 0.09
C THR A 15 3.67 2.95 1.46
N VAL A 16 2.43 2.53 1.66
CA VAL A 16 1.76 2.68 2.95
C VAL A 16 2.28 1.61 3.92
N ALA A 17 2.31 1.96 5.20
CA ALA A 17 2.60 1.01 6.25
C ALA A 17 1.51 -0.06 6.31
N LEU A 18 1.91 -1.32 6.45
CA LEU A 18 1.06 -2.42 6.88
C LEU A 18 0.81 -2.27 8.38
N ILE A 19 -0.43 -1.98 8.74
CA ILE A 19 -0.85 -1.82 10.13
C ILE A 19 -1.79 -2.97 10.47
N ASP A 20 -1.50 -3.69 11.55
CA ASP A 20 -2.35 -4.78 12.02
C ASP A 20 -3.66 -4.25 12.64
N LYS A 21 -4.59 -5.15 12.97
CA LYS A 21 -5.85 -4.79 13.65
C LYS A 21 -5.61 -4.00 14.93
N ASN A 22 -4.51 -4.29 15.64
CA ASN A 22 -4.11 -3.63 16.88
C ASN A 22 -3.45 -2.25 16.69
N GLY A 23 -3.32 -1.75 15.46
CA GLY A 23 -2.63 -0.48 15.20
C GLY A 23 -1.10 -0.59 15.18
N SER A 24 -0.55 -1.80 15.36
CA SER A 24 0.89 -2.05 15.34
C SER A 24 1.43 -2.08 13.91
N PHE A 25 2.57 -1.42 13.71
CA PHE A 25 3.32 -1.48 12.46
C PHE A 25 3.87 -2.89 12.21
N ARG A 26 3.59 -3.45 11.03
CA ARG A 26 4.11 -4.75 10.58
C ARG A 26 5.11 -4.66 9.43
N GLY A 27 5.20 -3.53 8.75
CA GLY A 27 6.11 -3.37 7.61
C GLY A 27 5.50 -2.53 6.49
N GLU A 28 5.96 -2.79 5.27
CA GLU A 28 5.37 -2.24 4.05
C GLU A 28 4.15 -3.08 3.63
N ALA A 29 3.08 -2.42 3.16
CA ALA A 29 1.87 -3.08 2.67
C ALA A 29 2.10 -3.73 1.29
N LYS A 30 2.88 -4.81 1.28
CA LYS A 30 3.18 -5.67 0.13
C LYS A 30 2.39 -6.97 0.24
N PHE A 31 1.78 -7.37 -0.87
CA PHE A 31 0.91 -8.53 -0.98
C PHE A 31 1.29 -9.36 -2.19
N GLU A 32 1.05 -10.66 -2.13
CA GLU A 32 1.33 -11.56 -3.24
C GLU A 32 0.28 -11.40 -4.34
N THR A 33 -0.97 -11.16 -3.95
CA THR A 33 -2.09 -11.03 -4.88
C THR A 33 -2.71 -9.63 -4.88
N ARG A 34 -3.24 -9.24 -6.04
CA ARG A 34 -3.99 -7.98 -6.20
C ARG A 34 -5.20 -7.92 -5.27
N LYS A 35 -5.90 -9.06 -5.12
CA LYS A 35 -7.08 -9.17 -4.25
C LYS A 35 -6.76 -8.81 -2.79
N GLU A 36 -5.64 -9.30 -2.26
CA GLU A 36 -5.22 -8.97 -0.89
C GLU A 36 -4.87 -7.48 -0.74
N ALA A 37 -4.16 -6.92 -1.72
CA ALA A 37 -3.84 -5.50 -1.72
C ALA A 37 -5.09 -4.61 -1.81
N GLU A 38 -6.08 -5.00 -2.62
CA GLU A 38 -7.36 -4.29 -2.73
C GLU A 38 -8.20 -4.41 -1.44
N ALA A 39 -8.21 -5.58 -0.82
CA ALA A 39 -8.87 -5.79 0.47
C ALA A 39 -8.25 -4.91 1.56
N TYR A 40 -6.91 -4.88 1.63
CA TYR A 40 -6.19 -4.01 2.55
C TYR A 40 -6.43 -2.52 2.24
N LEU A 41 -6.42 -2.13 0.96
CA LEU A 41 -6.72 -0.75 0.55
C LEU A 41 -8.11 -0.32 1.03
N LYS A 42 -9.11 -1.19 0.89
CA LYS A 42 -10.49 -0.91 1.32
C LYS A 42 -10.59 -0.75 2.83
N ASP A 43 -9.95 -1.64 3.60
CA ASP A 43 -9.87 -1.53 5.07
C ASP A 43 -9.13 -0.26 5.49
N TYR A 44 -7.96 -0.01 4.89
CA TYR A 44 -7.15 1.17 5.15
C TYR A 44 -7.95 2.45 4.91
N LYS A 45 -8.61 2.58 3.75
CA LYS A 45 -9.50 3.70 3.42
C LYS A 45 -10.64 3.86 4.41
N SER A 46 -11.19 2.78 4.97
CA SER A 46 -12.22 2.85 6.01
C SER A 46 -11.66 3.34 7.35
N ARG A 47 -10.38 3.11 7.64
CA ARG A 47 -9.72 3.54 8.87
C ARG A 47 -9.25 4.99 8.82
N ILE A 48 -8.84 5.46 7.64
CA ILE A 48 -8.40 6.84 7.45
C ILE A 48 -9.59 7.76 7.13
N LYS A 49 -9.79 8.81 7.93
CA LYS A 49 -10.83 9.83 7.65
C LYS A 49 -10.44 10.83 6.54
N LYS A 50 -9.27 10.67 5.93
CA LYS A 50 -8.73 11.61 4.94
C LYS A 50 -8.78 11.01 3.56
N GLU A 51 -9.25 11.78 2.59
CA GLU A 51 -9.16 11.45 1.17
C GLU A 51 -7.71 11.64 0.70
N TYR A 52 -6.87 10.63 0.94
CA TYR A 52 -5.60 10.50 0.25
C TYR A 52 -5.83 9.73 -1.04
N GLU A 53 -5.13 10.11 -2.11
CA GLU A 53 -5.10 9.30 -3.31
C GLU A 53 -4.22 8.06 -3.04
N ILE A 54 -4.86 6.92 -2.82
CA ILE A 54 -4.20 5.65 -2.51
C ILE A 54 -4.68 4.60 -3.51
N LYS A 55 -3.71 3.90 -4.11
CA LYS A 55 -3.94 2.92 -5.17
C LYS A 55 -3.07 1.68 -4.94
N VAL A 56 -3.55 0.55 -5.44
CA VAL A 56 -2.73 -0.66 -5.56
C VAL A 56 -1.82 -0.49 -6.76
N VAL A 57 -0.52 -0.64 -6.54
CA VAL A 57 0.50 -0.58 -7.58
C VAL A 57 1.11 -1.97 -7.67
N GLU A 58 1.19 -2.52 -8.88
CA GLU A 58 1.97 -3.73 -9.12
C GLU A 58 3.45 -3.35 -9.03
N ASP A 59 4.12 -3.79 -7.97
CA ASP A 59 5.56 -3.75 -7.87
C ASP A 59 6.06 -4.91 -8.74
N GLU A 60 6.44 -4.58 -9.98
CA GLU A 60 7.27 -5.48 -10.77
C GLU A 60 8.49 -5.83 -9.92
N PRO A 61 8.79 -7.13 -9.70
CA PRO A 61 10.01 -7.49 -8.99
C PRO A 61 11.14 -6.83 -9.75
N ALA A 62 11.87 -5.92 -9.09
CA ALA A 62 12.97 -5.19 -9.69
C ALA A 62 13.82 -6.20 -10.49
N LYS A 63 13.71 -6.15 -11.82
CA LYS A 63 14.64 -6.85 -12.68
C LYS A 63 15.98 -6.24 -12.30
N LYS A 64 16.77 -6.98 -11.52
CA LYS A 64 18.19 -6.70 -11.33
C LYS A 64 18.73 -6.50 -12.75
N LYS A 65 19.14 -5.27 -13.07
CA LYS A 65 20.04 -5.04 -14.19
C LYS A 65 21.34 -5.70 -13.74
N ASP A 66 21.58 -6.89 -14.28
CA ASP A 66 22.88 -7.54 -14.30
C ASP A 66 23.91 -6.63 -15.01
#